data_AF-A0A8W8JSV8-F1
#
_entry.id   AF-A0A8W8JSV8-F1
#
_cell.length_a   1.000
_cell.length_b   1.000
_cell.length_c   1.000
_cell.angle_alpha   90.00
_cell.angle_beta   90.00
_cell.angle_gamma   90.00
#
_symmetry.space_group_name_H-M   'P 1'
#
loop_
_entity.id
_entity.type
_entity.pdbx_description
1 polymer ?
#
loop_
_entity_poly.entity_id
_entity_poly.type
_entity_poly.pdbx_seq_one_letter_code
_entity_poly.pdbx_strand_id
1 'polypeptide(L)'
;KAAHDASKAEGEKRDSMADFLDTYLSRRFAMEQMKVEWAYNLHDACQKYSSDELVGLFWGVLENNVDEEIYHDQMTKIEQLLNQLTSIDVEKGNPGKITKNELISGIQTVLPNVDEESMAALVKGAELELDAQNAEEIDYKEMFKEDDEGRFGPFLDEVLKWMKQDRLNFGEEVKQKLEGSSKVEVDEMKQLVMGAAPNLDTPQLLKILAWVYETTPENVPSAEAAELSRAIERLQNCHVPRS
;
A
#
# COMPACT_ATOMS: atom_id res chain seq x y z
N LYS A 1 17.09 -17.02 3.61
CA LYS A 1 17.10 -16.61 5.05
C LYS A 1 16.06 -15.52 5.37
N ALA A 2 15.50 -14.81 4.38
CA ALA A 2 14.26 -14.02 4.54
C ALA A 2 12.98 -14.88 4.78
N ALA A 3 13.02 -16.15 4.34
CA ALA A 3 11.90 -17.09 4.46
C ALA A 3 11.54 -17.54 5.89
N HIS A 4 12.36 -17.22 6.91
CA HIS A 4 12.09 -17.67 8.29
C HIS A 4 11.26 -16.67 9.10
N ASP A 5 11.24 -15.38 8.72
CA ASP A 5 10.43 -14.37 9.39
C ASP A 5 9.09 -14.14 8.68
N ALA A 6 8.99 -14.50 7.39
CA ALA A 6 7.72 -14.55 6.64
C ALA A 6 6.79 -15.70 7.09
N SER A 7 7.23 -16.59 7.99
CA SER A 7 6.52 -17.82 8.36
C SER A 7 5.90 -17.81 9.77
N LYS A 8 5.65 -16.64 10.38
CA LYS A 8 4.76 -16.62 11.55
C LYS A 8 3.37 -17.06 11.08
N ALA A 9 2.84 -18.11 11.70
CA ALA A 9 1.57 -18.72 11.32
C ALA A 9 0.40 -17.71 11.44
N GLU A 10 -0.66 -17.90 10.66
CA GLU A 10 -1.92 -17.16 10.81
C GLU A 10 -2.37 -17.19 12.28
N GLY A 11 -2.25 -16.05 12.98
CA GLY A 11 -2.69 -15.87 14.37
C GLY A 11 -1.60 -15.51 15.38
N GLU A 12 -0.31 -15.57 15.06
CA GLU A 12 0.72 -14.95 15.90
C GLU A 12 0.78 -13.44 15.62
N LYS A 13 0.81 -12.62 16.68
CA LYS A 13 1.07 -11.17 16.53
C LYS A 13 2.39 -11.01 15.78
N ARG A 14 2.32 -10.45 14.56
CA ARG A 14 3.50 -9.92 13.88
C ARG A 14 4.09 -8.85 14.80
N ASP A 15 5.41 -8.88 14.94
CA ASP A 15 6.09 -7.84 15.70
C ASP A 15 5.95 -6.53 14.93
N SER A 16 5.97 -5.39 15.61
CA SER A 16 6.02 -4.12 14.88
C SER A 16 7.31 -4.04 14.05
N MET A 17 7.31 -3.23 12.98
CA MET A 17 8.52 -3.03 12.18
C MET A 17 9.70 -2.50 13.02
N ALA A 18 9.41 -1.68 14.03
CA ALA A 18 10.42 -1.20 14.99
C ALA A 18 11.02 -2.34 15.84
N ASP A 19 10.17 -3.23 16.38
CA ASP A 19 10.62 -4.39 17.16
C ASP A 19 11.43 -5.37 16.30
N PHE A 20 11.00 -5.56 15.05
CA PHE A 20 11.72 -6.35 14.06
C PHE A 20 13.10 -5.76 13.78
N LEU A 21 13.18 -4.44 13.54
CA LEU A 21 14.43 -3.74 13.27
C LEU A 21 15.40 -3.82 14.47
N ASP A 22 14.91 -3.60 15.69
CA ASP A 22 15.72 -3.74 16.90
C ASP A 22 16.28 -5.16 17.03
N THR A 23 15.44 -6.17 16.81
CA THR A 23 15.84 -7.58 16.82
C THR A 23 16.89 -7.87 15.74
N TYR A 24 16.71 -7.34 14.53
CA TYR A 24 17.66 -7.51 13.43
C TYR A 24 19.02 -6.88 13.75
N LEU A 25 19.04 -5.62 14.19
CA LEU A 25 20.26 -4.91 14.56
C LEU A 25 20.96 -5.61 15.74
N SER A 26 20.19 -6.08 16.72
CA SER A 26 20.71 -6.83 17.87
C SER A 26 21.36 -8.16 17.50
N ARG A 27 20.87 -8.84 16.47
CA ARG A 27 21.48 -10.07 15.94
C ARG A 27 22.68 -9.78 15.03
N ARG A 28 22.63 -8.67 14.27
CA ARG A 28 23.63 -8.33 13.27
C ARG A 28 24.90 -7.75 13.90
N PHE A 29 24.77 -6.94 14.94
CA PHE A 29 25.85 -6.23 15.59
C PHE A 29 25.98 -6.65 17.07
N ALA A 30 27.16 -7.13 17.45
CA ALA A 30 27.43 -7.60 18.82
C ALA A 30 27.62 -6.44 19.82
N MET A 31 28.05 -5.27 19.34
CA MET A 31 28.31 -4.09 20.18
C MET A 31 27.11 -3.16 20.17
N GLU A 32 26.63 -2.80 21.36
CA GLU A 32 25.47 -1.92 21.54
C GLU A 32 25.64 -0.57 20.84
N GLN A 33 26.84 0.02 20.93
CA GLN A 33 27.15 1.28 20.24
C GLN A 33 26.93 1.20 18.72
N MET A 34 27.31 0.09 18.08
CA MET A 34 27.10 -0.07 16.64
C MET A 34 25.62 -0.17 16.30
N LYS A 35 24.81 -0.83 17.13
CA LYS A 35 23.35 -0.90 16.91
C LYS A 35 22.74 0.50 16.90
N VAL A 36 23.10 1.31 17.90
CA VAL A 36 22.62 2.70 18.03
C VAL A 36 23.06 3.55 16.84
N GLU A 37 24.33 3.45 16.42
CA GLU A 37 24.84 4.18 15.27
C GLU A 37 24.13 3.79 13.97
N TRP A 38 23.89 2.49 13.73
CA TRP A 38 23.16 2.01 12.56
C TRP A 38 21.68 2.36 12.59
N ALA A 39 21.02 2.25 13.75
CA ALA A 39 19.64 2.68 13.92
C ALA A 39 19.48 4.16 13.61
N TYR A 40 20.38 5.00 14.14
CA TYR A 40 20.38 6.44 13.90
C TYR A 40 20.61 6.78 12.42
N ASN A 41 21.61 6.16 11.79
CA ASN A 41 21.90 6.39 10.37
C ASN A 41 20.75 5.95 9.46
N LEU A 42 20.09 4.83 9.78
CA LEU A 42 18.93 4.36 9.04
C LEU A 42 17.75 5.34 9.19
N HIS A 43 17.45 5.74 10.43
CA HIS A 43 16.42 6.73 10.71
C HIS A 43 16.68 8.06 9.96
N ASP A 44 17.90 8.60 10.03
CA ASP A 44 18.27 9.84 9.31
C ASP A 44 18.12 9.69 7.80
N ALA A 45 18.55 8.55 7.24
CA ALA A 45 18.40 8.27 5.82
C ALA A 45 16.90 8.17 5.42
N CYS A 46 16.11 7.40 6.16
CA CYS A 46 14.68 7.27 5.91
C CYS A 46 13.96 8.61 5.96
N GLN A 47 14.27 9.45 6.95
CA GLN A 47 13.71 10.79 7.05
C GLN A 47 14.13 11.69 5.88
N LYS A 48 15.39 11.65 5.48
CA LYS A 48 15.91 12.48 4.38
C LYS A 48 15.35 12.08 3.02
N TYR A 49 15.11 10.79 2.81
CA TYR A 49 14.64 10.23 1.55
C TYR A 49 13.15 9.87 1.58
N SER A 50 12.39 10.36 2.56
CA SER A 50 10.96 10.04 2.72
C SER A 50 10.06 10.51 1.58
N SER A 51 10.59 11.32 0.65
CA SER A 51 9.90 11.71 -0.58
C SER A 51 9.89 10.61 -1.65
N ASP A 52 10.81 9.66 -1.56
CA ASP A 52 10.76 8.43 -2.35
C ASP A 52 9.62 7.55 -1.82
N GLU A 53 8.86 6.92 -2.71
CA GLU A 53 7.61 6.27 -2.33
C GLU A 53 7.83 5.01 -1.49
N LEU A 54 8.86 4.22 -1.83
CA LEU A 54 9.21 3.00 -1.10
C LEU A 54 9.85 3.35 0.25
N VAL A 55 10.79 4.30 0.25
CA VAL A 55 11.43 4.74 1.50
C VAL A 55 10.43 5.42 2.42
N GLY A 56 9.56 6.27 1.88
CA GLY A 56 8.50 6.95 2.64
C GLY A 56 7.51 5.97 3.26
N LEU A 57 7.09 4.93 2.52
CA LEU A 57 6.24 3.87 3.06
C LEU A 57 6.95 3.10 4.17
N PHE A 58 8.17 2.62 3.94
CA PHE A 58 8.97 1.92 4.95
C PHE A 58 9.15 2.77 6.20
N TRP A 59 9.49 4.05 6.04
CA TRP A 59 9.64 4.99 7.13
C TRP A 59 8.35 5.20 7.92
N GLY A 60 7.23 5.37 7.23
CA GLY A 60 5.91 5.51 7.85
C GLY A 60 5.50 4.27 8.65
N VAL A 61 5.79 3.07 8.13
CA VAL A 61 5.54 1.79 8.82
C VAL A 61 6.46 1.65 10.03
N LEU A 62 7.74 2.00 9.89
CA LEU A 62 8.72 1.96 10.99
C LEU A 62 8.29 2.84 12.18
N GLU A 63 7.75 4.02 11.90
CA GLU A 63 7.23 4.95 12.90
C GLU A 63 5.79 4.64 13.37
N ASN A 64 5.21 3.52 12.91
CA ASN A 64 3.81 3.13 13.18
C ASN A 64 2.77 4.21 12.76
N ASN A 65 3.16 5.07 11.82
CA ASN A 65 2.31 6.10 11.26
C ASN A 65 1.53 5.60 10.05
N VAL A 66 2.04 4.56 9.37
CA VAL A 66 1.42 3.89 8.21
C VAL A 66 1.25 2.41 8.51
N ASP A 67 0.10 1.88 8.14
CA ASP A 67 -0.25 0.47 8.31
C ASP A 67 0.57 -0.40 7.34
N GLU A 68 1.28 -1.39 7.87
CA GLU A 68 2.12 -2.31 7.10
C GLU A 68 1.30 -3.10 6.06
N GLU A 69 0.01 -3.34 6.32
CA GLU A 69 -0.87 -4.03 5.38
C GLU A 69 -0.99 -3.29 4.04
N ILE A 70 -0.71 -1.98 3.98
CA ILE A 70 -0.65 -1.22 2.72
C ILE A 70 0.44 -1.78 1.80
N TYR A 71 1.62 -2.09 2.33
CA TYR A 71 2.70 -2.67 1.54
C TYR A 71 2.32 -4.06 1.02
N HIS A 72 1.69 -4.88 1.86
CA HIS A 72 1.25 -6.21 1.47
C HIS A 72 0.15 -6.19 0.40
N ASP A 73 -0.80 -5.26 0.51
CA ASP A 73 -1.82 -5.06 -0.52
C ASP A 73 -1.20 -4.60 -1.84
N GLN A 74 -0.25 -3.65 -1.81
CA GLN A 74 0.51 -3.24 -3.00
C GLN A 74 1.18 -4.42 -3.70
N MET A 75 1.93 -5.23 -2.96
CA MET A 75 2.60 -6.40 -3.54
C MET A 75 1.60 -7.42 -4.08
N THR A 76 0.49 -7.63 -3.37
CA THR A 76 -0.58 -8.55 -3.79
C THR A 76 -1.25 -8.07 -5.08
N LYS A 77 -1.55 -6.77 -5.20
CA LYS A 77 -2.15 -6.18 -6.42
C LYS A 77 -1.19 -6.24 -7.61
N ILE A 78 0.10 -5.99 -7.40
CA ILE A 78 1.13 -6.14 -8.44
C ILE A 78 1.21 -7.59 -8.93
N GLU A 79 1.21 -8.57 -8.01
CA GLU A 79 1.19 -9.99 -8.36
C GLU A 79 -0.10 -10.37 -9.12
N GLN A 80 -1.26 -9.90 -8.65
CA GLN A 80 -2.55 -10.12 -9.32
C GLN A 80 -2.56 -9.55 -10.73
N LEU A 81 -1.97 -8.37 -10.94
CA LEU A 81 -1.85 -7.75 -12.25
C LEU A 81 -0.97 -8.58 -13.18
N LEU A 82 0.20 -9.03 -12.73
CA LEU A 82 1.05 -9.92 -13.52
C LEU A 82 0.33 -11.22 -13.88
N ASN A 83 -0.36 -11.83 -12.91
CA ASN A 83 -1.12 -13.06 -13.11
C ASN A 83 -2.29 -12.87 -14.10
N GLN A 84 -2.97 -11.72 -14.04
CA GLN A 84 -4.04 -11.37 -14.97
C GLN A 84 -3.51 -11.22 -16.40
N LEU A 85 -2.43 -10.46 -16.59
CA LEU A 85 -1.81 -10.29 -17.91
C LEU A 85 -1.24 -11.60 -18.45
N THR A 86 -0.68 -12.44 -17.58
CA THR A 86 -0.23 -13.79 -17.92
C THR A 86 -1.38 -14.67 -18.36
N SER A 87 -2.54 -14.57 -17.70
CA SER A 87 -3.73 -15.34 -18.08
C SER A 87 -4.21 -14.95 -19.49
N ILE A 88 -4.26 -13.65 -19.79
CA ILE A 88 -4.59 -13.13 -21.13
C ILE A 88 -3.60 -13.64 -22.19
N ASP A 89 -2.30 -13.58 -21.89
CA ASP A 89 -1.23 -14.08 -22.78
C ASP A 89 -1.36 -15.60 -23.02
N VAL A 90 -1.64 -16.39 -21.97
CA VAL A 90 -1.84 -17.84 -22.07
C VAL A 90 -3.04 -18.20 -22.94
N GLU A 91 -4.15 -17.47 -22.85
CA GLU A 91 -5.33 -17.68 -23.71
C GLU A 91 -5.00 -17.51 -25.21
N LYS A 92 -3.98 -16.70 -25.53
CA LYS A 92 -3.46 -16.49 -26.89
C LYS A 92 -2.37 -17.50 -27.31
N GLY A 93 -2.01 -18.43 -26.43
CA GLY A 93 -0.92 -19.39 -26.67
C GLY A 93 0.43 -18.96 -26.11
N ASN A 94 0.46 -18.01 -25.16
CA ASN A 94 1.65 -17.52 -24.46
C ASN A 94 2.76 -16.96 -25.39
N PRO A 95 2.45 -16.03 -26.32
CA PRO A 95 3.46 -15.33 -27.12
C PRO A 95 4.42 -14.47 -26.29
N GLY A 96 4.11 -14.19 -25.01
CA GLY A 96 4.89 -13.27 -24.17
C GLY A 96 4.55 -11.80 -24.43
N LYS A 97 3.44 -11.54 -25.14
CA LYS A 97 3.07 -10.19 -25.58
C LYS A 97 1.57 -9.95 -25.50
N ILE A 98 1.22 -8.73 -25.11
CA ILE A 98 -0.16 -8.26 -25.05
C ILE A 98 -0.32 -6.95 -25.82
N THR A 99 -1.54 -6.68 -26.30
CA THR A 99 -1.90 -5.39 -26.88
C THR A 99 -2.16 -4.35 -25.78
N LYS A 100 -2.18 -3.06 -26.14
CA LYS A 100 -2.54 -1.99 -25.20
C LYS A 100 -3.97 -2.13 -24.66
N ASN A 101 -4.90 -2.62 -25.47
CA ASN A 101 -6.28 -2.88 -25.03
C ASN A 101 -6.34 -4.02 -24.03
N GLU A 102 -5.52 -5.07 -24.22
CA GLU A 102 -5.39 -6.17 -23.27
C GLU A 102 -4.76 -5.71 -21.95
N LEU A 103 -3.77 -4.81 -21.99
CA LEU A 103 -3.22 -4.16 -20.80
C LEU A 103 -4.31 -3.40 -20.03
N ILE A 104 -5.06 -2.54 -20.72
CA ILE A 104 -6.17 -1.77 -20.12
C ILE A 104 -7.20 -2.72 -19.48
N SER A 105 -7.62 -3.76 -20.19
CA SER A 105 -8.57 -4.75 -19.65
C SER A 105 -8.02 -5.49 -18.44
N GLY A 106 -6.72 -5.81 -18.43
CA GLY A 106 -6.05 -6.43 -17.29
C GLY A 106 -6.01 -5.52 -16.07
N ILE A 107 -5.65 -4.25 -16.26
CA ILE A 107 -5.66 -3.22 -15.21
C ILE A 107 -7.08 -3.08 -14.64
N GLN A 108 -8.11 -2.92 -15.48
CA GLN A 108 -9.50 -2.77 -15.03
C GLN A 108 -10.02 -3.99 -14.27
N THR A 109 -9.48 -5.17 -14.53
CA THR A 109 -9.88 -6.39 -13.81
C THR A 109 -9.34 -6.41 -12.39
N VAL A 110 -8.12 -5.90 -12.17
CA VAL A 110 -7.43 -5.92 -10.86
C VAL A 110 -7.67 -4.64 -10.05
N LEU A 111 -7.80 -3.51 -10.76
CA LEU A 111 -7.96 -2.15 -10.25
C LEU A 111 -9.22 -1.53 -10.89
N PRO A 112 -10.44 -1.93 -10.46
CA PRO A 112 -11.67 -1.59 -11.17
C PRO A 112 -12.09 -0.11 -11.06
N ASN A 113 -11.53 0.64 -10.12
CA ASN A 113 -11.88 2.04 -9.86
C ASN A 113 -10.91 3.05 -10.51
N VAL A 114 -10.02 2.59 -11.38
CA VAL A 114 -9.09 3.47 -12.11
C VAL A 114 -9.89 4.36 -13.07
N ASP A 115 -9.80 5.67 -12.89
CA ASP A 115 -10.40 6.66 -13.79
C ASP A 115 -9.63 6.79 -15.11
N GLU A 116 -10.19 7.53 -16.08
CA GLU A 116 -9.60 7.68 -17.41
C GLU A 116 -8.22 8.37 -17.41
N GLU A 117 -8.01 9.35 -16.53
CA GLU A 117 -6.74 10.08 -16.42
C GLU A 117 -5.64 9.18 -15.85
N SER A 118 -5.97 8.47 -14.76
CA SER A 118 -5.12 7.47 -14.12
C SER A 118 -4.80 6.31 -15.07
N MET A 119 -5.79 5.83 -15.84
CA MET A 119 -5.58 4.79 -16.85
C MET A 119 -4.60 5.27 -17.94
N ALA A 120 -4.74 6.50 -18.41
CA ALA A 120 -3.83 7.06 -19.40
C ALA A 120 -2.39 7.20 -18.85
N ALA A 121 -2.24 7.57 -17.59
CA ALA A 121 -0.93 7.61 -16.92
C ALA A 121 -0.28 6.22 -16.83
N LEU A 122 -1.03 5.20 -16.42
CA LEU A 122 -0.56 3.81 -16.35
C LEU A 122 -0.11 3.28 -17.72
N VAL A 123 -0.93 3.46 -18.76
CA VAL A 123 -0.58 3.05 -20.13
C VAL A 123 0.66 3.79 -20.63
N LYS A 124 0.77 5.10 -20.34
CA LYS A 124 1.96 5.88 -20.68
C LYS A 124 3.21 5.40 -19.94
N GLY A 125 3.09 5.00 -18.67
CA GLY A 125 4.17 4.39 -17.91
C GLY A 125 4.71 3.13 -18.61
N ALA A 126 3.82 2.24 -19.03
CA ALA A 126 4.17 1.06 -19.82
C ALA A 126 4.85 1.40 -21.15
N GLU A 127 4.33 2.39 -21.88
CA GLU A 127 4.92 2.82 -23.16
C GLU A 127 6.32 3.43 -23.01
N LEU A 128 6.55 4.20 -21.94
CA LEU A 128 7.85 4.82 -21.66
C LEU A 128 8.88 3.76 -21.27
N GLU A 129 8.48 2.82 -20.42
CA GLU A 129 9.37 1.77 -19.92
C GLU A 129 9.84 0.83 -21.04
N LEU A 130 8.94 0.49 -21.97
CA LEU A 130 9.20 -0.47 -23.03
C LEU A 130 9.61 0.17 -24.37
N ASP A 131 9.76 1.50 -24.41
CA ASP A 131 9.94 2.28 -25.65
C ASP A 131 8.94 1.90 -26.75
N ALA A 132 7.67 1.77 -26.34
CA ALA A 132 6.60 1.12 -27.11
C ALA A 132 5.48 2.09 -27.55
N GLN A 133 5.79 3.39 -27.68
CA GLN A 133 4.78 4.43 -27.96
C GLN A 133 4.05 4.13 -29.29
N ASN A 134 4.76 3.57 -30.29
CA ASN A 134 4.20 3.19 -31.59
C ASN A 134 3.98 1.67 -31.78
N ALA A 135 4.19 0.86 -30.73
CA ALA A 135 4.03 -0.59 -30.84
C ALA A 135 2.56 -1.00 -30.66
N GLU A 136 2.11 -1.98 -31.45
CA GLU A 136 0.77 -2.59 -31.29
C GLU A 136 0.72 -3.57 -30.11
N GLU A 137 1.86 -4.21 -29.81
CA GLU A 137 2.02 -5.18 -28.73
C GLU A 137 3.25 -4.85 -27.87
N ILE A 138 3.18 -5.22 -26.59
CA ILE A 138 4.19 -4.94 -25.58
C ILE A 138 4.66 -6.23 -24.88
N ASP A 139 5.94 -6.27 -24.49
CA ASP A 139 6.51 -7.35 -23.67
C ASP A 139 6.22 -7.08 -22.19
N TYR A 140 5.03 -7.49 -21.73
CA TYR A 140 4.50 -7.05 -20.45
C TYR A 140 5.32 -7.54 -19.24
N LYS A 141 6.05 -8.65 -19.36
CA LYS A 141 6.82 -9.22 -18.25
C LYS A 141 7.99 -8.33 -17.85
N GLU A 142 8.51 -7.55 -18.79
CA GLU A 142 9.60 -6.60 -18.53
C GLU A 142 9.17 -5.50 -17.55
N MET A 143 7.88 -5.10 -17.55
CA MET A 143 7.34 -4.06 -16.65
C MET A 143 7.29 -4.45 -15.18
N PHE A 144 7.49 -5.73 -14.87
CA PHE A 144 7.41 -6.27 -13.49
C PHE A 144 8.79 -6.62 -12.93
N LYS A 145 9.86 -6.19 -13.59
CA LYS A 145 11.22 -6.39 -13.11
C LYS A 145 11.65 -5.20 -12.26
N GLU A 146 12.44 -5.51 -11.25
CA GLU A 146 13.19 -4.51 -10.50
C GLU A 146 14.54 -4.28 -11.18
N ASP A 147 15.07 -3.07 -11.05
CA ASP A 147 16.44 -2.75 -11.41
C ASP A 147 17.45 -3.31 -10.38
N ASP A 148 18.75 -3.08 -10.62
CA ASP A 148 19.82 -3.53 -9.71
C ASP A 148 19.75 -2.89 -8.31
N GLU A 149 19.00 -1.80 -8.15
CA GLU A 149 18.76 -1.11 -6.87
C GLU A 149 17.44 -1.54 -6.21
N GLY A 150 16.69 -2.47 -6.81
CA GLY A 150 15.38 -2.92 -6.32
C GLY A 150 14.25 -1.94 -6.63
N ARG A 151 14.45 -0.98 -7.54
CA ARG A 151 13.41 -0.04 -7.94
C ARG A 151 12.55 -0.62 -9.05
N PHE A 152 11.27 -0.30 -8.98
CA PHE A 152 10.34 -0.59 -10.05
C PHE A 152 10.51 0.38 -11.23
N GLY A 153 10.05 -0.06 -12.40
CA GLY A 153 9.98 0.78 -13.59
C GLY A 153 8.77 1.73 -13.60
N PRO A 154 8.71 2.65 -14.58
CA PRO A 154 7.67 3.68 -14.69
C PRO A 154 6.22 3.17 -14.63
N PHE A 155 5.95 1.95 -15.12
CA PHE A 155 4.61 1.39 -15.06
C PHE A 155 4.15 1.13 -13.62
N LEU A 156 4.96 0.42 -12.85
CA LEU A 156 4.65 0.06 -11.47
C LEU A 156 4.72 1.27 -10.53
N ASP A 157 5.55 2.27 -10.83
CA ASP A 157 5.53 3.56 -10.13
C ASP A 157 4.15 4.24 -10.24
N GLU A 158 3.55 4.27 -11.43
CA GLU A 158 2.21 4.82 -11.62
C GLU A 158 1.13 3.95 -10.96
N VAL A 159 1.31 2.61 -10.90
CA VAL A 159 0.41 1.73 -10.12
C VAL A 159 0.45 2.09 -8.63
N LEU A 160 1.64 2.19 -8.04
CA LEU A 160 1.81 2.51 -6.62
C LEU A 160 1.28 3.91 -6.28
N LYS A 161 1.52 4.89 -7.17
CA LYS A 161 1.01 6.24 -7.05
C LYS A 161 -0.51 6.29 -7.12
N TRP A 162 -1.13 5.55 -8.04
CA TRP A 162 -2.59 5.43 -8.11
C TRP A 162 -3.16 4.83 -6.82
N MET A 163 -2.59 3.72 -6.33
CA MET A 163 -3.05 3.08 -5.08
C MET A 163 -2.96 4.01 -3.88
N LYS A 164 -1.89 4.82 -3.79
CA LYS A 164 -1.78 5.85 -2.75
C LYS A 164 -2.85 6.93 -2.92
N GLN A 165 -3.05 7.43 -4.13
CA GLN A 165 -4.02 8.49 -4.38
C GLN A 165 -5.45 8.02 -4.09
N ASP A 166 -5.83 6.80 -4.46
CA ASP A 166 -7.13 6.21 -4.13
C ASP A 166 -7.37 6.15 -2.62
N ARG A 167 -6.37 5.73 -1.84
CA ARG A 167 -6.43 5.73 -0.38
C ARG A 167 -6.57 7.15 0.20
N LEU A 168 -5.82 8.12 -0.33
CA LEU A 168 -5.94 9.52 0.10
C LEU A 168 -7.32 10.10 -0.21
N ASN A 169 -7.85 9.80 -1.39
CA ASN A 169 -9.19 10.20 -1.83
C ASN A 169 -10.26 9.62 -0.92
N PHE A 170 -10.15 8.34 -0.52
CA PHE A 170 -11.07 7.73 0.44
C PHE A 170 -11.12 8.51 1.76
N GLY A 171 -9.97 8.90 2.30
CA GLY A 171 -9.90 9.75 3.50
C GLY A 171 -10.56 11.12 3.30
N GLU A 172 -10.40 11.72 2.13
CA GLU A 172 -11.04 13.00 1.80
C GLU A 172 -12.56 12.87 1.61
N GLU A 173 -13.06 11.78 1.02
CA GLU A 173 -14.49 11.46 0.91
C GLU A 173 -15.16 11.35 2.30
N VAL A 174 -14.46 10.74 3.25
CA VAL A 174 -14.92 10.66 4.65
C VAL A 174 -14.87 12.05 5.31
N LYS A 175 -13.79 12.80 5.10
CA LYS A 175 -13.61 14.15 5.66
C LYS A 175 -14.68 15.13 5.18
N GLN A 176 -15.06 15.10 3.89
CA GLN A 176 -16.11 15.95 3.33
C GLN A 176 -17.47 15.71 3.98
N LYS A 177 -17.77 14.47 4.41
CA LYS A 177 -19.01 14.15 5.12
C LYS A 177 -19.02 14.62 6.58
N LEU A 178 -17.85 14.98 7.12
CA LEU A 178 -17.64 15.47 8.49
C LEU A 178 -17.41 17.00 8.54
N GLU A 179 -17.74 17.72 7.47
CA GLU A 179 -17.51 19.16 7.37
C GLU A 179 -18.11 19.94 8.56
N GLY A 180 -17.27 20.76 9.21
CA GLY A 180 -17.66 21.58 10.36
C GLY A 180 -17.46 20.93 11.74
N SER A 181 -17.15 19.64 11.79
CA SER A 181 -16.79 18.95 13.04
C SER A 181 -15.31 19.16 13.40
N SER A 182 -15.00 19.42 14.67
CA SER A 182 -13.61 19.43 15.16
C SER A 182 -13.16 18.05 15.64
N LYS A 183 -14.11 17.22 16.08
CA LYS A 183 -13.90 15.88 16.60
C LYS A 183 -14.88 14.90 15.96
N VAL A 184 -14.52 13.63 15.93
CA VAL A 184 -15.33 12.55 15.37
C VAL A 184 -15.45 11.39 16.35
N GLU A 185 -16.70 11.01 16.65
CA GLU A 185 -17.02 9.86 17.51
C GLU A 185 -16.90 8.54 16.73
N VAL A 186 -16.60 7.45 17.44
CA VAL A 186 -16.38 6.12 16.82
C VAL A 186 -17.58 5.68 15.99
N ASP A 187 -18.80 5.87 16.48
CA ASP A 187 -20.01 5.46 15.78
C ASP A 187 -20.21 6.25 14.48
N GLU A 188 -19.87 7.54 14.46
CA GLU A 188 -19.96 8.37 13.27
C GLU A 188 -18.93 7.93 12.22
N MET A 189 -17.65 7.77 12.62
CA MET A 189 -16.59 7.24 11.75
C MET A 189 -16.98 5.86 11.19
N LYS A 190 -17.52 4.98 12.03
CA LYS A 190 -17.99 3.65 11.63
C LYS A 190 -19.03 3.73 10.52
N GLN A 191 -20.06 4.57 10.65
CA GLN A 191 -21.09 4.72 9.62
C GLN A 191 -20.51 5.22 8.30
N LEU A 192 -19.57 6.17 8.37
CA LEU A 192 -18.95 6.76 7.19
C LEU A 192 -18.05 5.76 6.45
N VAL A 193 -17.22 5.02 7.17
CA VAL A 193 -16.35 3.97 6.61
C VAL A 193 -17.19 2.86 5.99
N MET A 194 -18.23 2.37 6.68
CA MET A 194 -19.14 1.36 6.12
C MET A 194 -19.90 1.87 4.89
N GLY A 195 -20.27 3.14 4.87
CA GLY A 195 -20.93 3.75 3.73
C GLY A 195 -20.02 3.93 2.51
N ALA A 196 -18.72 4.16 2.72
CA ALA A 196 -17.73 4.34 1.65
C ALA A 196 -17.10 3.02 1.19
N ALA A 197 -17.05 2.01 2.06
CA ALA A 197 -16.52 0.67 1.79
C ALA A 197 -17.53 -0.42 2.25
N PRO A 198 -18.60 -0.66 1.47
CA PRO A 198 -19.72 -1.51 1.89
C PRO A 198 -19.37 -3.01 2.00
N ASN A 199 -18.24 -3.44 1.44
CA ASN A 199 -17.82 -4.84 1.45
C ASN A 199 -16.92 -5.22 2.64
N LEU A 200 -16.67 -4.30 3.58
CA LEU A 200 -15.86 -4.57 4.76
C LEU A 200 -16.58 -5.53 5.70
N ASP A 201 -15.88 -6.57 6.14
CA ASP A 201 -16.34 -7.42 7.22
C ASP A 201 -16.14 -6.75 8.60
N THR A 202 -16.75 -7.32 9.64
CA THR A 202 -16.67 -6.76 11.00
C THR A 202 -15.24 -6.75 11.55
N PRO A 203 -14.43 -7.82 11.43
CA PRO A 203 -13.03 -7.80 11.82
C PRO A 203 -12.20 -6.70 11.14
N GLN A 204 -12.35 -6.50 9.83
CA GLN A 204 -11.65 -5.46 9.07
C GLN A 204 -12.05 -4.07 9.56
N LEU A 205 -13.35 -3.83 9.73
CA LEU A 205 -13.85 -2.56 10.25
C LEU A 205 -13.30 -2.26 11.65
N LEU A 206 -13.27 -3.24 12.55
CA LEU A 206 -12.72 -3.05 13.90
C LEU A 206 -11.22 -2.76 13.87
N LYS A 207 -10.45 -3.37 12.96
CA LYS A 207 -9.02 -3.05 12.78
C LYS A 207 -8.83 -1.62 12.29
N ILE A 208 -9.60 -1.17 11.30
CA ILE A 208 -9.56 0.20 10.79
C ILE A 208 -9.89 1.19 11.90
N LEU A 209 -10.97 0.96 12.66
CA LEU A 209 -11.34 1.85 13.76
C LEU A 209 -10.28 1.84 14.88
N ALA A 210 -9.73 0.67 15.22
CA ALA A 210 -8.64 0.58 16.19
C ALA A 210 -7.41 1.38 15.74
N TRP A 211 -7.08 1.33 14.45
CA TRP A 211 -6.00 2.11 13.86
C TRP A 211 -6.25 3.62 13.92
N VAL A 212 -7.45 4.06 13.55
CA VAL A 212 -7.87 5.47 13.53
C VAL A 212 -7.88 6.08 14.93
N TYR A 213 -8.38 5.33 15.92
CA TYR A 213 -8.49 5.79 17.31
C TYR A 213 -7.31 5.37 18.19
N GLU A 214 -6.23 4.86 17.59
CA GLU A 214 -4.98 4.49 18.28
C GLU A 214 -5.23 3.58 19.50
N THR A 215 -6.09 2.58 19.31
CA THR A 215 -6.56 1.66 20.34
C THR A 215 -6.48 0.21 19.84
N THR A 216 -7.04 -0.74 20.61
CA THR A 216 -7.17 -2.14 20.17
C THR A 216 -8.61 -2.43 19.72
N PRO A 217 -8.84 -3.42 18.85
CA PRO A 217 -10.18 -3.79 18.39
C PRO A 217 -11.20 -4.01 19.51
N GLU A 218 -10.76 -4.55 20.65
CA GLU A 218 -11.60 -4.79 21.84
C GLU A 218 -12.02 -3.49 22.54
N ASN A 219 -11.19 -2.45 22.45
CA ASN A 219 -11.36 -1.17 23.13
C ASN A 219 -12.02 -0.10 22.24
N VAL A 220 -12.20 -0.36 20.95
CA VAL A 220 -12.92 0.53 20.01
C VAL A 220 -14.25 1.05 20.57
N PRO A 221 -15.14 0.23 21.19
CA PRO A 221 -16.41 0.72 21.72
C PRO A 221 -16.29 1.73 22.87
N SER A 222 -15.10 1.81 23.49
CA SER A 222 -14.80 2.71 24.61
C SER A 222 -13.82 3.83 24.25
N ALA A 223 -13.42 3.94 22.98
CA ALA A 223 -12.48 4.97 22.56
C ALA A 223 -13.12 6.36 22.63
N GLU A 224 -12.33 7.35 23.03
CA GLU A 224 -12.76 8.74 23.06
C GLU A 224 -12.81 9.34 21.64
N ALA A 225 -13.59 10.40 21.48
CA ALA A 225 -13.63 11.16 20.24
C ALA A 225 -12.24 11.67 19.85
N ALA A 226 -11.84 11.42 18.60
CA ALA A 226 -10.56 11.86 18.05
C ALA A 226 -10.70 13.24 17.40
N GLU A 227 -9.64 14.03 17.39
CA GLU A 227 -9.56 15.24 16.56
C GLU A 227 -9.71 14.85 15.08
N LEU A 228 -10.55 15.58 14.33
CA LEU A 228 -10.89 15.22 12.95
C LEU A 228 -9.63 15.11 12.08
N SER A 229 -8.70 16.06 12.20
CA SER A 229 -7.46 16.05 11.42
C SER A 229 -6.62 14.79 11.67
N ARG A 230 -6.49 14.37 12.94
CA ARG A 230 -5.75 13.16 13.31
C ARG A 230 -6.47 11.91 12.85
N ALA A 231 -7.80 11.85 13.00
CA ALA A 231 -8.59 10.71 12.57
C ALA A 231 -8.50 10.49 11.05
N ILE A 232 -8.56 11.56 10.26
CA ILE A 232 -8.42 11.49 8.80
C ILE A 232 -6.99 11.14 8.39
N GLU A 233 -5.97 11.73 9.04
CA GLU A 233 -4.56 11.36 8.80
C GLU A 233 -4.34 9.86 9.03
N ARG A 234 -4.83 9.33 10.17
CA ARG A 234 -4.72 7.91 10.49
C ARG A 234 -5.47 7.05 9.47
N LEU A 235 -6.68 7.46 9.05
CA LEU A 235 -7.46 6.75 8.05
C LEU A 235 -6.75 6.71 6.69
N GLN A 236 -6.16 7.81 6.26
CA GLN A 236 -5.36 7.92 5.02
C GLN A 236 -4.08 7.08 5.05
N ASN A 237 -3.63 6.69 6.23
CA ASN A 237 -2.47 5.84 6.45
C ASN A 237 -2.86 4.42 6.89
N CYS A 238 -4.14 4.06 6.79
CA CYS A 238 -4.65 2.73 7.10
C CYS A 238 -4.89 1.93 5.83
N HIS A 239 -4.70 0.62 5.87
CA HIS A 239 -5.19 -0.24 4.80
C HIS A 239 -6.71 -0.35 4.88
N VAL A 240 -7.39 0.08 3.81
CA VAL A 240 -8.83 -0.09 3.63
C VAL A 240 -9.06 -0.93 2.37
N PRO A 241 -9.48 -2.19 2.51
CA PRO A 241 -9.78 -3.03 1.35
C PRO A 241 -10.84 -2.39 0.46
N ARG A 242 -10.46 -2.01 -0.76
CA ARG A 242 -11.38 -1.58 -1.82
C ARG A 242 -11.33 -2.62 -2.94
N SER A 243 -12.51 -3.07 -3.37
CA SER A 243 -12.71 -4.05 -4.44
C SER A 243 -11.89 -3.70 -5.67
#